data_AF-A0A662ZGM1-F1
#
_entry.id   AF-A0A662ZGM1-F1
#
_cell.length_a   1.000
_cell.length_b   1.000
_cell.length_c   1.000
_cell.angle_alpha   90.00
_cell.angle_beta   90.00
_cell.angle_gamma   90.00
#
_symmetry.space_group_name_H-M   'P 1'
#
loop_
_entity.id
_entity.type
_entity.pdbx_description
1 polymer ?
#
loop_
_entity_poly.entity_id
_entity_poly.type
_entity_poly.pdbx_seq_one_letter_code
_entity_poly.pdbx_strand_id
1 'polypeptide(L)'
;MEPNGIYELVSPILHKLCNYYIYERNGYKLGYAEFTAEISHLLKNARNTAEKSDALSSAYRKIEFPLIFFLDYMVKESGFSFSQDYVPLAHSYNELSGDDKFFDCLDEAIAGESDPEILNIYYIMLGLGFDGAFKREPAEVVRRMQLCFEKLDDRYSSGYEMVCREMSADMVTETEPSDTPWFLAHKIKILSAIIVVALFSLILNVLSIHVNTRPFRKSIMSALEMAAPSRDYLVDDGKELFQAGSDKNRIGYGTVNEKQDLSGIEPEITADSDNKEEFSHEFKYDGRTDDREAVGKRTAEKLSGNSTAPAVPDTVREKESK
;
A
#
# COMPACT_ATOMS: atom_id res chain seq x y z
N MET A 1 21.45 -24.35 -13.06
CA MET A 1 20.96 -22.99 -13.30
C MET A 1 21.45 -22.19 -12.12
N GLU A 2 22.45 -21.34 -12.30
CA GLU A 2 22.90 -20.42 -11.24
C GLU A 2 22.23 -19.08 -11.50
N PRO A 3 21.19 -18.77 -10.72
CA PRO A 3 21.05 -17.42 -10.23
C PRO A 3 20.71 -17.48 -8.75
N ASN A 4 21.61 -17.95 -7.88
CA ASN A 4 21.35 -17.97 -6.44
C ASN A 4 21.45 -16.55 -5.83
N GLY A 5 20.72 -15.58 -6.37
CA GLY A 5 20.68 -14.21 -5.88
C GLY A 5 20.18 -14.14 -4.44
N ILE A 6 20.47 -13.04 -3.75
CA ILE A 6 20.03 -12.85 -2.35
C ILE A 6 18.51 -12.89 -2.23
N TYR A 7 17.80 -12.48 -3.29
CA TYR A 7 16.35 -12.57 -3.36
C TYR A 7 15.83 -14.01 -3.19
N GLU A 8 16.46 -15.01 -3.84
CA GLU A 8 16.02 -16.40 -3.75
C GLU A 8 16.17 -16.98 -2.34
N LEU A 9 17.13 -16.47 -1.56
CA LEU A 9 17.32 -16.85 -0.16
C LEU A 9 16.25 -16.26 0.76
N VAL A 10 15.82 -15.03 0.49
CA VAL A 10 14.90 -14.27 1.34
C VAL A 10 13.43 -14.50 0.96
N SER A 11 13.15 -14.73 -0.31
CA SER A 11 11.79 -14.92 -0.86
C SER A 11 10.95 -15.95 -0.06
N PRO A 12 11.46 -17.15 0.29
CA PRO A 12 10.69 -18.12 1.07
C PRO A 12 10.23 -17.59 2.43
N ILE A 13 11.02 -16.73 3.07
CA ILE A 13 10.69 -16.12 4.37
C ILE A 13 9.55 -15.11 4.18
N LEU A 14 9.67 -14.23 3.18
CA LEU A 14 8.65 -13.22 2.87
C LEU A 14 7.32 -13.86 2.45
N HIS A 15 7.36 -14.86 1.57
CA HIS A 15 6.18 -15.61 1.16
C HIS A 15 5.50 -16.29 2.35
N LYS A 16 6.29 -16.92 3.23
CA LYS A 16 5.72 -17.58 4.41
C LYS A 16 5.04 -16.59 5.35
N LEU A 17 5.65 -15.44 5.59
CA LEU A 17 5.05 -14.37 6.41
C LEU A 17 3.73 -13.86 5.81
N CYS A 18 3.71 -13.58 4.50
CA CYS A 18 2.51 -13.13 3.82
C CYS A 18 1.39 -14.18 3.84
N ASN A 19 1.72 -15.47 3.67
CA ASN A 19 0.76 -16.56 3.80
C ASN A 19 0.16 -16.59 5.20
N TYR A 20 0.98 -16.46 6.25
CA TYR A 20 0.49 -16.36 7.62
C TYR A 20 -0.42 -15.17 7.86
N TYR A 21 -0.06 -14.00 7.31
CA TYR A 21 -0.92 -12.83 7.36
C TYR A 21 -2.28 -13.09 6.69
N ILE A 22 -2.29 -13.72 5.51
CA ILE A 22 -3.51 -14.09 4.80
C ILE A 22 -4.33 -15.11 5.62
N TYR A 23 -3.71 -16.13 6.20
CA TYR A 23 -4.40 -17.14 7.00
C TYR A 23 -5.10 -16.52 8.21
N GLU A 24 -4.40 -15.66 8.96
CA GLU A 24 -4.97 -14.98 10.13
C GLU A 24 -6.14 -14.07 9.72
N ARG A 25 -6.02 -13.34 8.61
CA ARG A 25 -7.11 -12.52 8.05
C ARG A 25 -8.34 -13.33 7.61
N ASN A 26 -8.14 -14.60 7.25
CA ASN A 26 -9.22 -15.54 6.93
C ASN A 26 -9.74 -16.31 8.16
N GLY A 27 -9.30 -15.95 9.37
CA GLY A 27 -9.80 -16.51 10.62
C GLY A 27 -9.11 -17.82 11.05
N TYR A 28 -8.06 -18.25 10.34
CA TYR A 28 -7.21 -19.34 10.81
C TYR A 28 -6.30 -18.81 11.92
N LYS A 29 -6.32 -19.43 13.10
CA LYS A 29 -5.47 -19.01 14.22
C LYS A 29 -4.13 -19.71 14.16
N LEU A 30 -3.08 -18.97 13.85
CA LEU A 30 -1.73 -19.51 13.83
C LEU A 30 -1.16 -19.64 15.25
N GLY A 31 -0.52 -20.77 15.55
CA GLY A 31 0.15 -20.97 16.84
C GLY A 31 1.51 -20.27 16.90
N TYR A 32 1.82 -19.61 18.04
CA TYR A 32 3.13 -18.96 18.27
C TYR A 32 4.31 -19.91 18.06
N ALA A 33 4.23 -21.13 18.61
CA ALA A 33 5.30 -22.13 18.51
C ALA A 33 5.54 -22.61 17.07
N GLU A 34 4.46 -22.75 16.28
CA GLU A 34 4.53 -23.13 14.86
C GLU A 34 5.17 -22.00 14.04
N PHE A 35 4.68 -20.77 14.21
CA PHE A 35 5.23 -19.58 13.56
C PHE A 35 6.75 -19.45 13.82
N THR A 36 7.14 -19.47 15.10
CA THR A 36 8.55 -19.28 15.49
C THR A 36 9.45 -20.41 15.01
N ALA A 37 9.02 -21.67 15.11
CA ALA A 37 9.80 -22.81 14.64
C ALA A 37 10.05 -22.73 13.12
N GLU A 38 9.03 -22.40 12.34
CA GLU A 38 9.14 -22.33 10.89
C GLU A 38 9.95 -21.14 10.41
N ILE A 39 9.70 -19.93 10.94
CA ILE A 39 10.48 -18.73 10.58
C ILE A 39 11.95 -18.90 10.98
N SER A 40 12.22 -19.44 12.17
CA SER A 40 13.60 -19.72 12.61
C SER A 40 14.29 -20.75 11.72
N HIS A 41 13.56 -21.78 11.28
CA HIS A 41 14.08 -22.77 10.34
C HIS A 41 14.45 -22.13 8.99
N LEU A 42 13.59 -21.27 8.43
CA LEU A 42 13.84 -20.59 7.17
C LEU A 42 15.03 -19.62 7.25
N LEU A 43 15.11 -18.80 8.31
CA LEU A 43 16.26 -17.91 8.55
C LEU A 43 17.57 -18.70 8.66
N LYS A 44 17.57 -19.82 9.40
CA LYS A 44 18.74 -20.70 9.52
C LYS A 44 19.12 -21.33 8.18
N ASN A 45 18.14 -21.76 7.38
CA ASN A 45 18.39 -22.34 6.07
C ASN A 45 18.97 -21.30 5.08
N ALA A 46 18.44 -20.08 5.09
CA ALA A 46 18.95 -18.97 4.29
C ALA A 46 20.41 -18.66 4.65
N ARG A 47 20.74 -18.56 5.95
CA ARG A 47 22.10 -18.37 6.43
C ARG A 47 23.04 -19.50 5.99
N ASN A 48 22.67 -20.76 6.23
CA ASN A 48 23.48 -21.93 5.84
C ASN A 48 23.70 -22.00 4.33
N THR A 49 22.74 -21.54 3.52
CA THR A 49 22.87 -21.53 2.07
C THR A 49 23.75 -20.37 1.61
N ALA A 50 23.61 -19.19 2.22
CA ALA A 50 24.50 -18.05 1.97
C ALA A 50 25.96 -18.38 2.30
N GLU A 51 26.23 -19.13 3.36
CA GLU A 51 27.58 -19.55 3.77
C GLU A 51 28.31 -20.44 2.75
N LYS A 52 27.61 -20.98 1.73
CA LYS A 52 28.24 -21.74 0.64
C LYS A 52 28.98 -20.86 -0.36
N SER A 53 28.76 -19.54 -0.33
CA SER A 53 29.38 -18.57 -1.24
C SER A 53 29.73 -17.29 -0.48
N ASP A 54 30.99 -16.85 -0.51
CA ASP A 54 31.44 -15.65 0.19
C ASP A 54 30.66 -14.39 -0.24
N ALA A 55 30.31 -14.30 -1.53
CA ALA A 55 29.53 -13.20 -2.07
C ALA A 55 28.11 -13.17 -1.48
N LEU A 56 27.43 -14.32 -1.42
CA LEU A 56 26.09 -14.44 -0.84
C LEU A 56 26.10 -14.27 0.67
N SER A 57 27.11 -14.79 1.36
CA SER A 57 27.30 -14.60 2.79
C SER A 57 27.44 -13.11 3.12
N SER A 58 28.24 -12.37 2.35
CA SER A 58 28.39 -10.91 2.49
C SER A 58 27.08 -10.17 2.23
N ALA A 59 26.36 -10.49 1.15
CA ALA A 59 25.07 -9.89 0.83
C ALA A 59 24.00 -10.20 1.90
N TYR A 60 23.93 -11.45 2.35
CA TYR A 60 22.96 -11.88 3.36
C TYR A 60 23.20 -11.23 4.73
N ARG A 61 24.47 -11.04 5.13
CA ARG A 61 24.80 -10.31 6.36
C ARG A 61 24.26 -8.87 6.38
N LYS A 62 24.17 -8.21 5.21
CA LYS A 62 23.62 -6.86 5.09
C LYS A 62 22.10 -6.82 5.21
N ILE A 63 21.40 -7.91 4.87
CA ILE A 63 19.93 -7.95 4.86
C ILE A 63 19.34 -8.71 6.05
N GLU A 64 20.10 -9.57 6.71
CA GLU A 64 19.61 -10.43 7.80
C GLU A 64 18.99 -9.62 8.94
N PHE A 65 19.67 -8.56 9.40
CA PHE A 65 19.15 -7.69 10.46
C PHE A 65 17.88 -6.93 10.03
N PRO A 66 17.88 -6.20 8.89
CA PRO A 66 16.66 -5.58 8.36
C PRO A 66 15.49 -6.55 8.22
N LEU A 67 15.74 -7.78 7.76
CA LEU A 67 14.71 -8.81 7.61
C LEU A 67 14.13 -9.25 8.97
N ILE A 68 14.97 -9.37 10.00
CA ILE A 68 14.53 -9.67 11.36
C ILE A 68 13.68 -8.52 11.92
N PHE A 69 14.11 -7.27 11.74
CA PHE A 69 13.33 -6.10 12.18
C PHE A 69 11.98 -6.03 11.47
N PHE A 70 11.96 -6.31 10.17
CA PHE A 70 10.74 -6.42 9.39
C PHE A 70 9.79 -7.51 9.93
N LEU A 71 10.30 -8.71 10.21
CA LEU A 71 9.51 -9.80 10.78
C LEU A 71 8.90 -9.42 12.13
N ASP A 72 9.70 -8.82 13.02
CA ASP A 72 9.26 -8.40 14.35
C ASP A 72 8.17 -7.34 14.25
N TYR A 73 8.36 -6.33 13.41
CA TYR A 73 7.39 -5.28 13.12
C TYR A 73 6.07 -5.89 12.59
N MET A 74 6.15 -6.75 11.58
CA MET A 74 4.97 -7.36 10.98
C MET A 74 4.17 -8.18 11.97
N VAL A 75 4.82 -8.93 12.88
CA VAL A 75 4.10 -9.70 13.90
C VAL A 75 3.40 -8.78 14.91
N LYS A 76 4.06 -7.70 15.34
CA LYS A 76 3.51 -6.76 16.31
C LYS A 76 2.36 -5.93 15.74
N GLU A 77 2.45 -5.50 14.49
CA GLU A 77 1.52 -4.55 13.89
C GLU A 77 0.38 -5.19 13.11
N SER A 78 0.56 -6.42 12.60
CA SER A 78 -0.47 -7.08 11.77
C SER A 78 -1.65 -7.66 12.55
N GLY A 79 -1.59 -7.64 13.89
CA GLY A 79 -2.68 -8.13 14.75
C GLY A 79 -2.79 -9.65 14.84
N PHE A 80 -1.66 -10.38 14.74
CA PHE A 80 -1.65 -11.82 15.02
C PHE A 80 -2.17 -12.11 16.43
N SER A 81 -2.89 -13.22 16.59
CA SER A 81 -3.46 -13.63 17.88
C SER A 81 -2.44 -13.78 19.01
N PHE A 82 -1.16 -14.03 18.70
CA PHE A 82 -0.06 -14.14 19.65
C PHE A 82 0.85 -12.89 19.72
N SER A 83 0.49 -11.79 19.05
CA SER A 83 1.31 -10.57 18.98
C SER A 83 1.68 -9.97 20.34
N GLN A 84 0.80 -10.09 21.34
CA GLN A 84 1.03 -9.62 22.70
C GLN A 84 2.14 -10.40 23.41
N ASP A 85 2.13 -11.71 23.29
CA ASP A 85 3.11 -12.62 23.91
C ASP A 85 4.38 -12.80 23.06
N TYR A 86 4.39 -12.23 21.85
CA TYR A 86 5.50 -12.34 20.93
C TYR A 86 6.77 -11.68 21.51
N VAL A 87 7.82 -12.47 21.66
CA VAL A 87 9.17 -12.00 21.96
C VAL A 87 9.89 -11.69 20.65
N PRO A 88 10.28 -10.42 20.40
CA PRO A 88 11.01 -10.03 19.19
C PRO A 88 12.29 -10.83 19.00
N LEU A 89 12.55 -11.27 17.78
CA LEU A 89 13.76 -11.99 17.38
C LEU A 89 15.01 -11.11 17.56
N ALA A 90 14.89 -9.80 17.33
CA ALA A 90 15.94 -8.81 17.52
C ALA A 90 16.53 -8.81 18.95
N HIS A 91 15.77 -9.21 19.97
CA HIS A 91 16.27 -9.31 21.35
C HIS A 91 17.42 -10.31 21.48
N SER A 92 17.45 -11.36 20.64
CA SER A 92 18.55 -12.34 20.62
C SER A 92 19.88 -11.72 20.20
N TYR A 93 19.83 -10.56 19.54
CA TYR A 93 20.99 -9.80 19.08
C TYR A 93 21.28 -8.59 19.97
N ASN A 94 20.61 -8.49 21.13
CA ASN A 94 20.71 -7.37 22.06
C ASN A 94 20.33 -6.02 21.39
N GLU A 95 19.35 -6.07 20.48
CA GLU A 95 18.84 -4.91 19.77
C GLU A 95 17.43 -4.55 20.22
N LEU A 96 17.23 -3.29 20.63
CA LEU A 96 15.94 -2.77 21.11
C LEU A 96 15.31 -1.76 20.14
N SER A 97 16.09 -1.13 19.27
CA SER A 97 15.63 -0.14 18.28
C SER A 97 15.72 -0.71 16.87
N GLY A 98 14.92 -1.75 16.59
CA GLY A 98 14.91 -2.40 15.28
C GLY A 98 14.47 -1.46 14.15
N ASP A 99 13.46 -0.62 14.40
CA ASP A 99 12.86 0.22 13.36
C ASP A 99 13.80 1.35 12.90
N ASP A 100 14.43 2.08 13.83
CA ASP A 100 15.39 3.13 13.49
C ASP A 100 16.58 2.53 12.73
N LYS A 101 17.10 1.39 13.21
CA LYS A 101 18.24 0.71 12.58
C LYS A 101 17.93 0.12 11.21
N PHE A 102 16.69 -0.30 10.98
CA PHE A 102 16.26 -0.68 9.64
C PHE A 102 16.51 0.48 8.66
N PHE A 103 16.09 1.68 9.03
CA PHE A 103 16.25 2.86 8.18
C PHE A 103 17.70 3.34 8.09
N ASP A 104 18.50 3.19 9.15
CA ASP A 104 19.94 3.44 9.08
C ASP A 104 20.63 2.50 8.06
N CYS A 105 20.30 1.20 8.11
CA CYS A 105 20.85 0.22 7.16
C CYS A 105 20.35 0.46 5.73
N LEU A 106 19.11 0.92 5.58
CA LEU A 106 18.54 1.32 4.29
C LEU A 106 19.25 2.55 3.72
N ASP A 107 19.45 3.58 4.53
CA ASP A 107 20.12 4.81 4.11
C ASP A 107 21.60 4.54 3.76
N GLU A 108 22.27 3.66 4.50
CA GLU A 108 23.60 3.14 4.13
C GLU A 108 23.56 2.40 2.79
N ALA A 109 22.55 1.56 2.57
CA ALA A 109 22.41 0.79 1.34
C ALA A 109 22.17 1.70 0.12
N ILE A 110 21.34 2.74 0.28
CA ILE A 110 21.04 3.76 -0.75
C ILE A 110 22.29 4.60 -1.03
N ALA A 111 23.01 5.05 0.01
CA ALA A 111 24.18 5.90 -0.15
C ALA A 111 25.36 5.15 -0.80
N GLY A 112 25.54 3.87 -0.50
CA GLY A 112 26.62 3.05 -1.02
C GLY A 112 26.41 2.51 -2.44
N GLU A 113 27.45 1.87 -2.96
CA GLU A 113 27.38 0.98 -4.14
C GLU A 113 26.87 -0.41 -3.71
N SER A 114 25.67 -0.44 -3.14
CA SER A 114 25.04 -1.70 -2.75
C SER A 114 24.59 -2.48 -3.97
N ASP A 115 24.56 -3.80 -3.82
CA ASP A 115 23.98 -4.70 -4.82
C ASP A 115 22.50 -4.30 -5.06
N PRO A 116 22.06 -4.09 -6.31
CA PRO A 116 20.66 -3.77 -6.60
C PRO A 116 19.68 -4.82 -6.05
N GLU A 117 20.10 -6.08 -5.88
CA GLU A 117 19.24 -7.09 -5.25
C GLU A 117 18.97 -6.80 -3.77
N ILE A 118 19.91 -6.20 -3.05
CA ILE A 118 19.71 -5.78 -1.64
C ILE A 118 18.68 -4.66 -1.59
N LEU A 119 18.81 -3.64 -2.44
CA LEU A 119 17.84 -2.55 -2.53
C LEU A 119 16.45 -3.04 -2.93
N ASN A 120 16.38 -4.06 -3.78
CA ASN A 120 15.10 -4.67 -4.17
C ASN A 120 14.42 -5.31 -2.95
N ILE A 121 15.16 -5.99 -2.07
CA ILE A 121 14.57 -6.58 -0.85
C ILE A 121 14.06 -5.48 0.09
N TYR A 122 14.79 -4.39 0.28
CA TYR A 122 14.29 -3.25 1.05
C TYR A 122 13.02 -2.65 0.45
N TYR A 123 13.01 -2.42 -0.87
CA TYR A 123 11.85 -1.92 -1.59
C TYR A 123 10.63 -2.83 -1.39
N ILE A 124 10.81 -4.14 -1.43
CA ILE A 124 9.75 -5.12 -1.16
C ILE A 124 9.26 -5.01 0.29
N MET A 125 10.16 -4.98 1.29
CA MET A 125 9.75 -4.87 2.70
C MET A 125 8.95 -3.58 2.97
N LEU A 126 9.36 -2.46 2.40
CA LEU A 126 8.59 -1.20 2.45
C LEU A 126 7.23 -1.34 1.75
N GLY A 127 7.20 -1.95 0.56
CA GLY A 127 5.97 -2.19 -0.21
C GLY A 127 5.00 -3.18 0.45
N LEU A 128 5.49 -4.05 1.34
CA LEU A 128 4.68 -4.95 2.17
C LEU A 128 4.11 -4.25 3.41
N GLY A 129 4.40 -2.96 3.62
CA GLY A 129 3.81 -2.14 4.67
C GLY A 129 4.73 -1.86 5.85
N PHE A 130 6.04 -2.05 5.73
CA PHE A 130 6.98 -1.63 6.76
C PHE A 130 7.12 -0.10 6.77
N ASP A 131 6.59 0.54 7.82
CA ASP A 131 6.73 1.98 8.05
C ASP A 131 7.56 2.34 9.29
N GLY A 132 7.74 1.40 10.24
CA GLY A 132 8.63 1.49 11.39
C GLY A 132 8.64 2.86 12.09
N ALA A 133 9.83 3.45 12.18
CA ALA A 133 10.07 4.76 12.80
C ALA A 133 9.28 5.91 12.14
N PHE A 134 8.90 5.75 10.87
CA PHE A 134 8.17 6.74 10.08
C PHE A 134 6.66 6.45 9.99
N LYS A 135 6.09 5.64 10.90
CA LYS A 135 4.64 5.37 10.96
C LYS A 135 3.77 6.63 10.96
N ARG A 136 4.27 7.75 11.51
CA ARG A 136 3.56 9.05 11.54
C ARG A 136 3.86 9.94 10.34
N GLU A 137 4.83 9.57 9.51
CA GLU A 137 5.37 10.36 8.41
C GLU A 137 5.46 9.51 7.13
N PRO A 138 4.32 9.05 6.57
CA PRO A 138 4.32 8.11 5.43
C PRO A 138 4.97 8.69 4.16
N ALA A 139 5.02 10.02 4.03
CA ALA A 139 5.73 10.70 2.94
C ALA A 139 7.22 10.33 2.91
N GLU A 140 7.82 10.08 4.08
CA GLU A 140 9.23 9.77 4.21
C GLU A 140 9.54 8.32 3.83
N VAL A 141 8.61 7.40 4.08
CA VAL A 141 8.67 6.02 3.56
C VAL A 141 8.59 6.01 2.04
N VAL A 142 7.62 6.74 1.46
CA VAL A 142 7.45 6.86 0.00
C VAL A 142 8.70 7.44 -0.65
N ARG A 143 9.30 8.46 -0.04
CA ARG A 143 10.56 9.05 -0.52
C ARG A 143 11.69 8.02 -0.58
N ARG A 144 11.86 7.20 0.45
CA ARG A 144 12.87 6.13 0.45
C ARG A 144 12.58 5.02 -0.55
N MET A 145 11.31 4.66 -0.75
CA MET A 145 10.93 3.73 -1.82
C MET A 145 11.32 4.26 -3.21
N GLN A 146 11.10 5.55 -3.47
CA GLN A 146 11.51 6.20 -4.72
C GLN A 146 13.04 6.16 -4.90
N LEU A 147 13.81 6.47 -3.85
CA LEU A 147 15.26 6.39 -3.90
C LEU A 147 15.79 4.97 -4.14
N CYS A 148 15.13 3.94 -3.60
CA CYS A 148 15.43 2.56 -3.94
C CYS A 148 15.16 2.32 -5.42
N PHE A 149 13.95 2.67 -5.88
CA PHE A 149 13.51 2.45 -7.26
C PHE A 149 14.42 3.12 -8.29
N GLU A 150 14.87 4.35 -8.06
CA GLU A 150 15.81 5.06 -8.95
C GLU A 150 17.14 4.34 -9.15
N LYS A 151 17.54 3.50 -8.18
CA LYS A 151 18.78 2.71 -8.21
C LYS A 151 18.57 1.28 -8.71
N LEU A 152 17.33 0.84 -8.87
CA LEU A 152 17.01 -0.48 -9.41
C LEU A 152 17.13 -0.44 -10.93
N ASP A 153 17.81 -1.44 -11.49
CA ASP A 153 17.84 -1.70 -12.94
C ASP A 153 16.44 -2.15 -13.41
N ASP A 154 16.11 -1.97 -14.69
CA ASP A 154 14.84 -2.39 -15.30
C ASP A 154 14.56 -3.88 -15.07
N ARG A 155 15.62 -4.68 -14.91
CA ARG A 155 15.54 -6.11 -14.56
C ARG A 155 14.88 -6.39 -13.20
N TYR A 156 14.94 -5.44 -12.27
CA TYR A 156 14.42 -5.57 -10.91
C TYR A 156 13.11 -4.80 -10.69
N SER A 157 12.68 -3.99 -11.65
CA SER A 157 11.38 -3.28 -11.58
C SER A 157 10.17 -4.22 -11.40
N SER A 158 10.28 -5.50 -11.77
CA SER A 158 9.22 -6.51 -11.60
C SER A 158 9.26 -7.22 -10.22
N GLY A 159 10.19 -6.89 -9.32
CA GLY A 159 10.34 -7.59 -8.03
C GLY A 159 9.05 -7.67 -7.19
N TYR A 160 8.26 -6.59 -7.18
CA TYR A 160 6.95 -6.58 -6.53
C TYR A 160 5.92 -7.49 -7.23
N GLU A 161 5.91 -7.49 -8.57
CA GLU A 161 5.05 -8.39 -9.33
C GLU A 161 5.42 -9.85 -9.07
N MET A 162 6.70 -10.16 -8.86
CA MET A 162 7.16 -11.52 -8.65
C MET A 162 6.62 -12.11 -7.33
N VAL A 163 6.73 -11.35 -6.22
CA VAL A 163 6.17 -11.74 -4.91
C VAL A 163 4.64 -11.89 -4.99
N CYS A 164 3.95 -10.99 -5.71
CA CYS A 164 2.50 -11.03 -5.83
C CYS A 164 1.98 -12.12 -6.80
N ARG A 165 2.75 -12.42 -7.85
CA ARG A 165 2.38 -13.36 -8.91
C ARG A 165 2.48 -14.80 -8.44
N GLU A 166 3.45 -15.14 -7.59
CA GLU A 166 3.59 -16.49 -7.04
C GLU A 166 2.43 -16.84 -6.10
N MET A 167 2.01 -15.89 -5.25
CA MET A 167 0.80 -16.05 -4.43
C MET A 167 -0.47 -16.21 -5.26
N SER A 168 -0.54 -15.53 -6.40
CA SER A 168 -1.67 -15.64 -7.32
C SER A 168 -1.65 -16.97 -8.10
N ALA A 169 -0.48 -17.55 -8.34
CA ALA A 169 -0.32 -18.80 -9.10
C ALA A 169 -0.69 -20.03 -8.27
N ASP A 170 -0.31 -20.07 -6.99
CA ASP A 170 -0.66 -21.18 -6.07
C ASP A 170 -2.15 -21.19 -5.69
N MET A 171 -2.87 -20.07 -5.86
CA MET A 171 -4.33 -20.06 -5.79
C MET A 171 -5.02 -20.57 -7.07
N VAL A 172 -4.27 -20.85 -8.15
CA VAL A 172 -4.82 -21.19 -9.47
C VAL A 172 -4.53 -22.64 -9.90
N THR A 173 -3.74 -23.40 -9.16
CA THR A 173 -3.46 -24.81 -9.50
C THR A 173 -4.43 -25.78 -8.85
N GLU A 174 -5.17 -26.48 -9.72
CA GLU A 174 -6.06 -27.63 -9.47
C GLU A 174 -7.41 -27.34 -8.81
N THR A 175 -8.20 -26.45 -9.44
CA THR A 175 -9.64 -26.73 -9.53
C THR A 175 -9.87 -27.58 -10.78
N GLU A 176 -9.92 -28.89 -10.60
CA GLU A 176 -10.81 -29.76 -11.39
C GLU A 176 -12.14 -29.01 -11.65
N PRO A 177 -12.82 -29.20 -12.79
CA PRO A 177 -14.12 -28.58 -13.06
C PRO A 177 -15.22 -29.23 -12.20
N SER A 178 -15.10 -29.18 -10.87
CA SER A 178 -16.15 -29.53 -9.94
C SER A 178 -16.83 -28.25 -9.50
N ASP A 179 -18.09 -28.12 -9.91
CA ASP A 179 -19.12 -27.31 -9.29
C ASP A 179 -18.70 -25.90 -8.88
N THR A 180 -18.96 -24.95 -9.78
CA THR A 180 -18.98 -23.52 -9.47
C THR A 180 -19.59 -23.30 -8.08
N PRO A 181 -18.85 -22.69 -7.12
CA PRO A 181 -19.31 -22.58 -5.75
C PRO A 181 -20.64 -21.82 -5.76
N TRP A 182 -21.70 -22.48 -5.32
CA TRP A 182 -23.07 -21.97 -5.37
C TRP A 182 -23.19 -20.54 -4.81
N PHE A 183 -22.31 -20.14 -3.89
CA PHE A 183 -22.19 -18.79 -3.35
C PHE A 183 -21.89 -17.70 -4.40
N LEU A 184 -21.02 -17.97 -5.39
CA LEU A 184 -20.73 -17.00 -6.47
C LEU A 184 -21.92 -16.85 -7.41
N ALA A 185 -22.63 -17.94 -7.71
CA ALA A 185 -23.86 -17.89 -8.48
C ALA A 185 -24.97 -17.10 -7.75
N HIS A 186 -25.04 -17.20 -6.42
CA HIS A 186 -25.97 -16.40 -5.61
C HIS A 186 -25.60 -14.92 -5.59
N LYS A 187 -24.32 -14.58 -5.49
CA LYS A 187 -23.86 -13.17 -5.54
C LYS A 187 -24.16 -12.53 -6.90
N ILE A 188 -23.95 -13.24 -8.01
CA ILE A 188 -24.27 -12.73 -9.36
C ILE A 188 -25.78 -12.52 -9.52
N LYS A 189 -26.61 -13.45 -9.02
CA LYS A 189 -28.08 -13.29 -9.04
C LYS A 189 -28.55 -12.09 -8.22
N ILE A 190 -27.97 -11.86 -7.03
CA ILE A 190 -28.31 -10.70 -6.20
C ILE A 190 -27.88 -9.39 -6.89
N LEU A 191 -26.67 -9.33 -7.46
CA LEU A 191 -26.20 -8.16 -8.18
C LEU A 191 -27.09 -7.84 -9.39
N SER A 192 -27.49 -8.87 -10.15
CA SER A 192 -28.43 -8.72 -11.27
C SER A 192 -29.79 -8.19 -10.81
N ALA A 193 -30.33 -8.69 -9.70
CA ALA A 193 -31.58 -8.19 -9.14
C ALA A 193 -31.50 -6.71 -8.72
N ILE A 194 -30.38 -6.28 -8.12
CA ILE A 194 -30.15 -4.88 -7.75
C ILE A 194 -30.12 -3.98 -9.00
N ILE A 195 -29.43 -4.42 -10.06
CA ILE A 195 -29.36 -3.68 -11.33
C ILE A 195 -30.76 -3.53 -11.96
N VAL A 196 -31.56 -4.60 -11.97
CA VAL A 196 -32.93 -4.57 -12.50
C VAL A 196 -33.81 -3.60 -11.71
N VAL A 197 -33.73 -3.61 -10.38
CA VAL A 197 -34.48 -2.68 -9.53
C VAL A 197 -34.02 -1.22 -9.76
N ALA A 198 -32.72 -0.98 -9.88
CA ALA A 198 -32.18 0.34 -10.18
C ALA A 198 -32.68 0.87 -11.54
N LEU A 199 -32.60 0.05 -12.60
CA LEU A 199 -33.11 0.43 -13.93
C LEU A 199 -34.62 0.67 -13.92
N PHE A 200 -35.38 -0.16 -13.20
CA PHE A 200 -36.82 0.02 -13.06
C PHE A 200 -37.16 1.35 -12.36
N SER A 201 -36.44 1.69 -11.29
CA SER A 201 -36.61 2.97 -10.59
C SER A 201 -36.29 4.18 -11.49
N LEU A 202 -35.28 4.06 -12.34
CA LEU A 202 -34.90 5.09 -13.30
C LEU A 202 -35.99 5.31 -14.35
N ILE A 203 -36.56 4.22 -14.90
CA ILE A 203 -37.66 4.30 -15.88
C ILE A 203 -38.89 4.98 -15.26
N LEU A 204 -39.27 4.60 -14.03
CA LEU A 204 -40.39 5.23 -13.34
C LEU A 204 -40.16 6.73 -13.10
N ASN A 205 -38.93 7.11 -12.74
CA ASN A 205 -38.57 8.51 -12.56
C ASN A 205 -38.67 9.31 -13.86
N VAL A 206 -38.19 8.77 -14.98
CA VAL A 206 -38.30 9.39 -16.31
C VAL A 206 -39.77 9.52 -16.75
N LEU A 207 -40.58 8.49 -16.53
CA LEU A 207 -42.02 8.54 -16.83
C LEU A 207 -42.74 9.61 -15.98
N SER A 208 -42.41 9.70 -14.69
CA SER A 208 -42.96 10.72 -13.79
C SER A 208 -42.63 12.14 -14.28
N ILE A 209 -41.37 12.40 -14.64
CA ILE A 209 -40.95 13.67 -15.24
C ILE A 209 -41.72 13.94 -16.52
N HIS A 210 -41.88 12.94 -17.39
CA HIS A 210 -42.55 13.13 -18.67
C HIS A 210 -44.05 13.44 -18.52
N VAL A 211 -44.74 12.79 -17.57
CA VAL A 211 -46.14 13.06 -17.27
C VAL A 211 -46.31 14.46 -16.66
N ASN A 212 -45.46 14.83 -15.71
CA ASN A 212 -45.55 16.12 -15.02
C ASN A 212 -45.15 17.32 -15.90
N THR A 213 -44.29 17.13 -16.90
CA THR A 213 -43.85 18.20 -17.81
C THR A 213 -44.75 18.39 -19.02
N ARG A 214 -45.66 17.46 -19.34
CA ARG A 214 -46.65 17.61 -20.42
C ARG A 214 -47.48 18.90 -20.35
N PRO A 215 -48.08 19.30 -19.21
CA PRO A 215 -48.83 20.55 -19.14
C PRO A 215 -47.93 21.78 -19.36
N PHE A 216 -46.75 21.79 -18.76
CA PHE A 216 -45.78 22.88 -18.91
C PHE A 216 -45.32 23.05 -20.36
N ARG A 217 -45.01 21.95 -21.06
CA ARG A 217 -44.68 21.97 -22.49
C ARG A 217 -45.80 22.55 -23.35
N LYS A 218 -47.07 22.22 -23.05
CA LYS A 218 -48.22 22.81 -23.75
C LYS A 218 -48.32 24.32 -23.53
N SER A 219 -48.11 24.78 -22.29
CA SER A 219 -48.11 26.21 -21.97
C SER A 219 -46.97 26.96 -22.67
N ILE A 220 -45.76 26.40 -22.70
CA ILE A 220 -44.63 27.00 -23.43
C ILE A 220 -44.92 27.06 -24.93
N MET A 221 -45.38 25.97 -25.54
CA MET A 221 -45.66 25.95 -26.98
C MET A 221 -46.78 26.93 -27.36
N SER A 222 -47.82 27.04 -26.52
CA SER A 222 -48.89 28.02 -26.73
C SER A 222 -48.38 29.46 -26.58
N ALA A 223 -47.54 29.75 -25.58
CA ALA A 223 -46.93 31.06 -25.42
C ALA A 223 -45.97 31.40 -26.57
N LEU A 224 -45.21 30.41 -27.07
CA LEU A 224 -44.33 30.55 -28.21
C LEU A 224 -45.12 30.84 -29.50
N GLU A 225 -46.26 30.15 -29.69
CA GLU A 225 -47.16 30.38 -30.82
C GLU A 225 -47.80 31.77 -30.76
N MET A 226 -48.15 32.27 -29.56
CA MET A 226 -48.64 33.64 -29.36
C MET A 226 -47.56 34.71 -29.51
N ALA A 227 -46.31 34.38 -29.19
CA ALA A 227 -45.16 35.28 -29.30
C ALA A 227 -44.52 35.25 -30.70
N ALA A 228 -44.79 34.21 -31.51
CA ALA A 228 -44.33 34.15 -32.88
C ALA A 228 -45.00 35.29 -33.67
N PRO A 229 -44.23 36.20 -34.29
CA PRO A 229 -44.81 37.27 -35.09
C PRO A 229 -45.66 36.64 -36.20
N SER A 230 -46.93 37.05 -36.28
CA SER A 230 -47.90 36.46 -37.20
C SER A 230 -47.31 36.36 -38.60
N ARG A 231 -47.25 35.14 -39.12
CA ARG A 231 -46.71 34.82 -40.44
C ARG A 231 -47.50 35.48 -41.59
N ASP A 232 -48.60 36.17 -41.27
CA ASP A 232 -49.43 36.96 -42.17
C ASP A 232 -48.74 38.21 -42.73
N TYR A 233 -47.59 38.64 -42.20
CA TYR A 233 -46.83 39.75 -42.80
C TYR A 233 -45.91 39.34 -43.97
N LEU A 234 -45.85 38.05 -44.35
CA LEU A 234 -44.95 37.57 -45.40
C LEU A 234 -45.65 37.09 -46.69
N VAL A 235 -46.95 37.37 -46.87
CA VAL A 235 -47.71 36.92 -48.05
C VAL A 235 -48.07 38.03 -49.03
N ASP A 236 -47.98 39.33 -48.70
CA ASP A 236 -48.53 40.38 -49.59
C ASP A 236 -47.53 41.19 -50.46
N ASP A 237 -46.22 41.25 -50.14
CA ASP A 237 -45.29 42.11 -50.93
C ASP A 237 -44.34 41.35 -51.89
N GLY A 238 -44.57 40.06 -52.12
CA GLY A 238 -43.69 39.21 -52.93
C GLY A 238 -43.82 39.34 -54.45
N LYS A 239 -44.75 40.15 -54.98
CA LYS A 239 -45.00 40.27 -56.42
C LYS A 239 -44.59 41.58 -57.08
N GLU A 240 -44.20 42.62 -56.34
CA GLU A 240 -43.77 43.89 -56.95
C GLU A 240 -42.26 44.16 -56.90
N LEU A 241 -41.48 43.38 -56.14
CA LEU A 241 -40.05 43.67 -55.93
C LEU A 241 -39.07 42.87 -56.82
N PHE A 242 -39.54 41.96 -57.67
CA PHE A 242 -38.66 41.13 -58.54
C PHE A 242 -38.60 41.56 -60.01
N GLN A 243 -39.08 42.78 -60.35
CA GLN A 243 -39.04 43.31 -61.72
C GLN A 243 -38.14 44.54 -61.91
N ALA A 244 -37.28 44.86 -60.93
CA ALA A 244 -36.24 45.88 -61.08
C ALA A 244 -34.89 45.31 -60.64
N GLY A 245 -33.95 45.20 -61.58
CA GLY A 245 -32.54 44.88 -61.24
C GLY A 245 -31.95 43.66 -61.93
N SER A 246 -32.30 43.42 -63.19
CA SER A 246 -31.33 42.86 -64.13
C SER A 246 -30.23 43.90 -64.34
N ASP A 247 -29.16 43.87 -63.54
CA ASP A 247 -27.91 44.46 -63.97
C ASP A 247 -26.68 43.70 -63.48
N LYS A 248 -25.78 43.51 -64.43
CA LYS A 248 -24.56 42.72 -64.38
C LYS A 248 -23.47 43.45 -63.59
N ASN A 249 -22.47 42.68 -63.17
CA ASN A 249 -21.18 43.08 -62.61
C ASN A 249 -21.22 43.71 -61.22
N ARG A 250 -20.62 43.04 -60.22
CA ARG A 250 -19.28 43.41 -59.73
C ARG A 250 -18.71 42.39 -58.74
N ILE A 251 -17.42 42.14 -58.93
CA ILE A 251 -16.48 41.39 -58.10
C ILE A 251 -16.36 42.03 -56.70
N GLY A 252 -16.17 41.21 -55.66
CA GLY A 252 -15.68 41.68 -54.37
C GLY A 252 -15.51 40.57 -53.34
N TYR A 253 -14.33 39.95 -53.30
CA TYR A 253 -13.86 39.20 -52.13
C TYR A 253 -13.63 40.18 -50.98
N GLY A 254 -14.22 39.89 -49.81
CA GLY A 254 -14.03 40.65 -48.58
C GLY A 254 -13.86 39.70 -47.40
N THR A 255 -12.60 39.45 -47.06
CA THR A 255 -12.13 38.87 -45.81
C THR A 255 -12.47 39.79 -44.64
N VAL A 256 -13.09 39.26 -43.59
CA VAL A 256 -13.23 39.97 -42.30
C VAL A 256 -12.62 39.10 -41.21
N ASN A 257 -11.47 39.57 -40.72
CA ASN A 257 -10.94 39.23 -39.41
C ASN A 257 -11.79 39.94 -38.37
N GLU A 258 -12.38 39.20 -37.44
CA GLU A 258 -12.96 39.78 -36.22
C GLU A 258 -12.21 39.19 -35.02
N LYS A 259 -11.27 40.00 -34.51
CA LYS A 259 -10.77 39.89 -33.14
C LYS A 259 -11.85 40.51 -32.24
N GLN A 260 -12.37 39.73 -31.30
CA GLN A 260 -13.12 40.28 -30.17
C GLN A 260 -12.27 40.16 -28.91
N ASP A 261 -11.94 41.34 -28.39
CA ASP A 261 -11.41 41.59 -27.07
C ASP A 261 -12.41 41.13 -26.00
N LEU A 262 -11.95 40.26 -25.10
CA LEU A 262 -12.61 39.95 -23.84
C LEU A 262 -11.64 40.34 -22.73
N SER A 263 -11.72 41.61 -22.33
CA SER A 263 -11.17 42.11 -21.07
C SER A 263 -12.33 42.50 -20.17
N GLY A 264 -12.33 42.02 -18.92
CA GLY A 264 -13.25 42.48 -17.90
C GLY A 264 -13.98 41.38 -17.14
N ILE A 265 -13.25 40.57 -16.36
CA ILE A 265 -13.75 39.99 -15.10
C ILE A 265 -12.59 39.98 -14.11
N GLU A 266 -12.48 41.01 -13.27
CA GLU A 266 -11.71 40.96 -12.03
C GLU A 266 -12.61 40.40 -10.92
N PRO A 267 -12.19 39.36 -10.18
CA PRO A 267 -12.81 39.02 -8.90
C PRO A 267 -12.20 39.85 -7.77
N GLU A 268 -13.05 40.65 -7.16
CA GLU A 268 -12.86 41.40 -5.93
C GLU A 268 -12.60 40.44 -4.76
N ILE A 269 -11.34 40.34 -4.33
CA ILE A 269 -10.94 39.64 -3.10
C ILE A 269 -11.00 40.67 -1.97
N THR A 270 -12.09 40.64 -1.20
CA THR A 270 -12.17 41.33 0.09
C THR A 270 -11.39 40.53 1.12
N ALA A 271 -10.26 41.12 1.54
CA ALA A 271 -9.54 40.71 2.73
C ALA A 271 -10.28 41.23 3.96
N ASP A 272 -10.68 40.33 4.86
CA ASP A 272 -11.08 40.74 6.20
C ASP A 272 -10.51 39.78 7.26
N SER A 273 -9.76 40.43 8.16
CA SER A 273 -9.58 40.16 9.58
C SER A 273 -9.15 38.77 10.07
N ASP A 274 -7.94 38.74 10.63
CA ASP A 274 -7.69 38.40 12.04
C ASP A 274 -8.53 37.28 12.66
N ASN A 275 -7.96 36.07 12.71
CA ASN A 275 -8.09 35.25 13.92
C ASN A 275 -6.86 34.35 14.12
N LYS A 276 -5.90 34.85 14.91
CA LYS A 276 -4.90 34.02 15.59
C LYS A 276 -5.59 33.38 16.80
N GLU A 277 -6.08 32.16 16.64
CA GLU A 277 -6.26 31.26 17.78
C GLU A 277 -5.18 30.17 17.71
N GLU A 278 -4.20 30.39 18.57
CA GLU A 278 -3.12 29.52 18.95
C GLU A 278 -3.72 28.31 19.68
N PHE A 279 -4.04 27.24 18.94
CA PHE A 279 -4.52 25.98 19.52
C PHE A 279 -3.33 25.05 19.80
N SER A 280 -2.57 25.38 20.83
CA SER A 280 -1.61 24.49 21.47
C SER A 280 -2.38 23.43 22.27
N HIS A 281 -2.65 22.29 21.64
CA HIS A 281 -3.08 21.10 22.38
C HIS A 281 -1.87 20.51 23.12
N GLU A 282 -1.64 21.06 24.31
CA GLU A 282 -0.79 20.47 25.35
C GLU A 282 -1.37 19.11 25.74
N PHE A 283 -0.86 18.04 25.13
CA PHE A 283 -1.10 16.67 25.60
C PHE A 283 -0.34 16.52 26.93
N LYS A 284 -1.03 16.81 28.04
CA LYS A 284 -0.61 16.40 29.38
C LYS A 284 -0.58 14.89 29.44
N TYR A 285 0.62 14.32 29.36
CA TYR A 285 0.89 12.99 29.85
C TYR A 285 0.69 13.02 31.38
N ASP A 286 -0.43 12.48 31.84
CA ASP A 286 -0.63 12.16 33.26
C ASP A 286 0.34 11.04 33.61
N GLY A 287 1.46 11.43 34.20
CA GLY A 287 2.43 10.53 34.80
C GLY A 287 1.81 9.84 36.00
N ARG A 288 1.07 8.76 35.74
CA ARG A 288 0.69 7.80 36.77
C ARG A 288 1.82 6.79 36.93
N THR A 289 2.82 7.18 37.70
CA THR A 289 3.71 6.24 38.39
C THR A 289 2.88 5.57 39.46
N ASP A 290 2.30 4.41 39.16
CA ASP A 290 1.75 3.55 40.21
C ASP A 290 2.91 2.95 40.99
N ASP A 291 3.06 3.48 42.20
CA ASP A 291 3.81 2.94 43.31
C ASP A 291 3.52 1.45 43.51
N ARG A 292 4.51 0.60 43.24
CA ARG A 292 4.63 -0.72 43.88
C ARG A 292 6.07 -1.00 44.28
N GLU A 293 6.54 -0.20 45.24
CA GLU A 293 7.52 -0.67 46.21
C GLU A 293 6.84 -1.37 47.39
N ALA A 294 7.49 -2.43 47.85
CA ALA A 294 7.39 -3.02 49.18
C ALA A 294 6.16 -3.85 49.58
N VAL A 295 6.24 -5.18 49.31
CA VAL A 295 6.07 -6.16 50.40
C VAL A 295 7.22 -7.16 50.33
N GLY A 296 8.20 -6.99 51.22
CA GLY A 296 9.21 -8.00 51.51
C GLY A 296 8.69 -9.06 52.47
N LYS A 297 9.28 -10.26 52.41
CA LYS A 297 10.08 -10.86 53.50
C LYS A 297 10.25 -12.36 53.30
N ARG A 298 11.53 -12.76 53.35
CA ARG A 298 12.09 -13.92 54.05
C ARG A 298 11.61 -15.32 53.65
N THR A 299 12.50 -16.02 52.96
CA THR A 299 13.07 -17.26 53.52
C THR A 299 14.49 -17.43 53.01
N ALA A 300 15.45 -17.14 53.88
CA ALA A 300 16.83 -17.58 53.73
C ALA A 300 16.88 -19.01 54.27
N GLU A 301 17.06 -19.99 53.40
CA GLU A 301 17.42 -21.34 53.82
C GLU A 301 18.78 -21.70 53.24
N LYS A 302 19.71 -21.91 54.17
CA LYS A 302 21.08 -22.38 53.99
C LYS A 302 21.11 -23.64 53.13
N LEU A 303 21.86 -23.61 52.03
CA LEU A 303 22.59 -24.79 51.57
C LEU A 303 24.03 -24.39 51.26
N SER A 304 24.82 -24.51 52.32
CA SER A 304 26.27 -24.71 52.30
C SER A 304 26.54 -26.12 51.76
N GLY A 305 27.44 -26.27 50.80
CA GLY A 305 28.13 -27.55 50.61
C GLY A 305 28.64 -27.83 49.21
N ASN A 306 29.97 -27.84 49.09
CA ASN A 306 30.77 -28.66 48.18
C ASN A 306 31.08 -28.14 46.77
N SER A 307 32.05 -27.22 46.77
CA SER A 307 33.19 -27.22 45.86
C SER A 307 33.79 -28.63 45.70
N THR A 308 33.80 -29.18 44.49
CA THR A 308 34.78 -30.20 44.06
C THR A 308 35.11 -29.95 42.60
N ALA A 309 36.23 -29.26 42.34
CA ALA A 309 36.83 -29.17 41.03
C ALA A 309 37.53 -30.49 40.69
N PRO A 310 37.38 -31.05 39.48
CA PRO A 310 38.22 -32.16 39.04
C PRO A 310 39.58 -31.65 38.56
N ALA A 311 40.62 -32.22 39.15
CA ALA A 311 42.02 -31.98 38.84
C ALA A 311 42.38 -32.43 37.42
N VAL A 312 43.16 -31.57 36.75
CA VAL A 312 43.90 -31.85 35.52
C VAL A 312 45.03 -32.84 35.84
N PRO A 313 45.17 -33.97 35.14
CA PRO A 313 46.39 -34.76 35.18
C PRO A 313 47.39 -34.25 34.13
N ASP A 314 48.48 -33.69 34.64
CA ASP A 314 49.78 -33.61 33.96
C ASP A 314 50.40 -35.01 33.81
N THR A 315 51.40 -35.09 32.92
CA THR A 315 52.28 -36.23 32.57
C THR A 315 51.81 -37.05 31.35
N VAL A 316 52.61 -37.38 30.34
CA VAL A 316 54.05 -37.68 30.28
C VAL A 316 54.62 -37.30 28.90
N ARG A 317 55.81 -36.68 28.92
CA ARG A 317 56.75 -36.51 27.81
C ARG A 317 57.90 -37.53 27.98
N GLU A 318 57.96 -38.55 27.13
CA GLU A 318 59.11 -39.44 26.88
C GLU A 318 58.89 -40.09 25.51
N LYS A 319 59.86 -40.42 24.65
CA LYS A 319 61.30 -40.16 24.49
C LYS A 319 61.58 -40.60 23.04
N GLU A 320 62.59 -39.99 22.44
CA GLU A 320 63.24 -40.48 21.22
C GLU A 320 63.79 -41.90 21.40
N SER A 321 63.76 -42.72 20.35
CA SER A 321 64.90 -43.57 19.94
C SER A 321 64.56 -44.41 18.70
N LYS A 322 65.32 -44.14 17.63
CA LYS A 322 65.71 -45.02 16.50
C LYS A 322 64.65 -45.41 15.47
#